data_AF-A0A9N9CVU8-F1
#
_entry.id   AF-A0A9N9CVU8-F1
#
_cell.length_a   1.000
_cell.length_b   1.000
_cell.length_c   1.000
_cell.angle_alpha   90.00
_cell.angle_beta   90.00
_cell.angle_gamma   90.00
#
_symmetry.space_group_name_H-M   'P 1'
#
loop_
_entity.id
_entity.type
_entity.pdbx_description
1 polymer ?
#
loop_
_entity_poly.entity_id
_entity_poly.type
_entity_poly.pdbx_seq_one_letter_code
_entity_poly.pdbx_strand_id
1 'polypeptide(L)'
;MWSLDGLEGRLKEHSEFIDSLMCLIPPKHYFKNDPNASDDEEKFQPNKKKRIPKQVLKEQKKQAKRQKLDPNNLKTVQELQIEKLHKIQQEKQKEKEQKDDEVNKEEDDEDEDDDEIEYDVDVKIEKKDSDEEQIEKDTDDEEEEENDKESQSDLVDGAESDEDDKNKIITVAKNNGDIKKGVDIKKSGSVKRKIDDVHLKVKLQDKIVKIGRLKRLDPEKAAELQVKEAWDKAFLKAQGEKVKDDPKLLAKTIKKKIIKKRKSEKAWEDRIESVEKSMAERQKTRTENIKARIDAKNKKKKNKRK
;
A
#
# COMPACT_ATOMS: atom_id res chain seq x y z
N MET A 1 -34.81 -56.64 -14.72
CA MET A 1 -34.48 -57.48 -13.55
C MET A 1 -33.26 -56.85 -12.90
N TRP A 2 -33.44 -56.04 -11.85
CA TRP A 2 -32.33 -55.58 -11.02
C TRP A 2 -32.23 -56.58 -9.87
N SER A 3 -31.31 -57.55 -9.99
CA SER A 3 -31.00 -58.46 -8.89
C SER A 3 -30.38 -57.66 -7.74
N LEU A 4 -30.78 -57.95 -6.49
CA LEU A 4 -30.07 -57.45 -5.31
C LEU A 4 -28.64 -58.01 -5.23
N ASP A 5 -28.45 -59.19 -5.82
CA ASP A 5 -27.15 -59.84 -5.96
C ASP A 5 -26.29 -59.03 -6.94
N GLY A 6 -25.35 -58.25 -6.39
CA GLY A 6 -24.47 -57.32 -7.13
C GLY A 6 -24.78 -55.82 -6.97
N LEU A 7 -25.77 -55.42 -6.15
CA LEU A 7 -26.04 -54.00 -5.87
C LEU A 7 -24.85 -53.30 -5.20
N GLU A 8 -24.22 -53.97 -4.24
CA GLU A 8 -23.05 -53.45 -3.52
C GLU A 8 -21.86 -53.23 -4.46
N GLY A 9 -21.59 -54.18 -5.35
CA GLY A 9 -20.55 -54.04 -6.37
C GLY A 9 -20.80 -52.85 -7.29
N ARG A 10 -22.04 -52.69 -7.77
CA ARG A 10 -22.42 -51.55 -8.62
C ARG A 10 -22.34 -50.21 -7.88
N LEU A 11 -22.74 -50.18 -6.62
CA LEU A 11 -22.64 -48.97 -5.79
C LEU A 11 -21.17 -48.57 -5.60
N LYS A 12 -20.29 -49.56 -5.39
CA LYS A 12 -18.85 -49.36 -5.30
C LYS A 12 -18.25 -48.84 -6.61
N GLU A 13 -18.61 -49.44 -7.74
CA GLU A 13 -18.19 -48.95 -9.08
C GLU A 13 -18.64 -47.50 -9.33
N HIS A 14 -19.89 -47.16 -8.96
CA HIS A 14 -20.37 -45.79 -9.08
C HIS A 14 -19.63 -44.82 -8.15
N SER A 15 -19.31 -45.22 -6.92
CA SER A 15 -18.49 -44.40 -6.02
C SER A 15 -17.09 -44.16 -6.61
N GLU A 16 -16.43 -45.21 -7.10
CA GLU A 16 -15.10 -45.09 -7.71
C GLU A 16 -15.12 -44.20 -8.96
N PHE A 17 -16.18 -44.28 -9.77
CA PHE A 17 -16.36 -43.41 -10.94
C PHE A 17 -16.57 -41.94 -10.54
N ILE A 18 -17.43 -41.68 -9.55
CA ILE A 18 -17.68 -40.32 -9.06
C ILE A 18 -16.40 -39.75 -8.45
N ASP A 19 -15.63 -40.54 -7.72
CA ASP A 19 -14.37 -40.12 -7.11
C ASP A 19 -13.32 -39.78 -8.15
N SER A 20 -13.21 -40.59 -9.20
CA SER A 20 -12.38 -40.27 -10.36
C SER A 20 -12.81 -38.98 -11.04
N LEU A 21 -14.12 -38.70 -11.13
CA LEU A 21 -14.66 -37.45 -11.69
C LEU A 21 -14.32 -36.25 -10.80
N MET A 22 -14.46 -36.39 -9.48
CA MET A 22 -14.13 -35.35 -8.51
C MET A 22 -12.63 -35.02 -8.52
N CYS A 23 -11.77 -36.01 -8.78
CA CYS A 23 -10.32 -35.82 -8.90
C CYS A 23 -9.91 -35.03 -10.16
N LEU A 24 -10.76 -34.97 -11.19
CA LEU A 24 -10.46 -34.19 -12.41
C LEU A 24 -10.53 -32.68 -12.17
N ILE A 25 -11.26 -32.26 -11.13
CA ILE A 25 -11.46 -30.86 -10.80
C ILE A 25 -10.53 -30.49 -9.63
N PRO A 26 -9.71 -29.42 -9.74
CA PRO A 26 -8.78 -29.05 -8.69
C PRO A 26 -9.48 -28.80 -7.33
N PRO A 27 -8.91 -29.29 -6.20
CA PRO A 27 -9.52 -29.15 -4.87
C PRO A 27 -9.83 -27.71 -4.45
N LYS A 28 -9.10 -26.72 -5.01
CA LYS A 28 -9.31 -25.28 -4.77
C LYS A 28 -10.76 -24.84 -5.05
N HIS A 29 -11.47 -25.51 -5.96
CA HIS A 29 -12.82 -25.12 -6.34
C HIS A 29 -13.90 -25.65 -5.39
N TYR A 30 -13.64 -26.74 -4.67
CA TYR A 30 -14.57 -27.31 -3.70
C TYR A 30 -14.37 -26.71 -2.31
N PHE A 31 -13.11 -26.50 -1.91
CA PHE A 31 -12.78 -25.89 -0.63
C PHE A 31 -12.46 -24.42 -0.85
N LYS A 32 -13.45 -23.55 -0.62
CA LYS A 32 -13.19 -22.14 -0.38
C LYS A 32 -12.46 -22.06 0.96
N ASN A 33 -11.22 -21.59 0.97
CA ASN A 33 -10.39 -21.57 2.17
C ASN A 33 -10.95 -20.68 3.28
N ASP A 34 -11.96 -19.86 2.99
CA ASP A 34 -12.82 -19.20 3.97
C ASP A 34 -14.09 -18.71 3.22
N PRO A 35 -15.32 -18.85 3.75
CA PRO A 35 -16.51 -18.28 3.13
C PRO A 35 -16.51 -16.73 3.15
N ASN A 36 -15.69 -16.11 4.00
CA ASN A 36 -15.50 -14.65 4.08
C ASN A 36 -14.20 -14.13 3.42
N ALA A 37 -13.22 -14.99 3.14
CA ALA A 37 -11.97 -14.57 2.53
C ALA A 37 -12.17 -14.44 1.01
N SER A 38 -12.46 -13.22 0.56
CA SER A 38 -12.26 -12.88 -0.84
C SER A 38 -10.78 -13.12 -1.21
N ASP A 39 -10.49 -13.59 -2.43
CA ASP A 39 -9.12 -13.67 -2.97
C ASP A 39 -8.36 -12.32 -2.86
N ASP A 40 -9.08 -11.23 -2.60
CA ASP A 40 -8.55 -9.90 -2.34
C ASP A 40 -7.99 -9.69 -0.92
N GLU A 41 -8.42 -10.43 0.10
CA GLU A 41 -8.04 -10.19 1.50
C GLU A 41 -6.62 -10.64 1.84
N GLU A 42 -6.12 -11.73 1.23
CA GLU A 42 -4.72 -12.15 1.40
C GLU A 42 -3.73 -11.11 0.86
N LYS A 43 -4.17 -10.26 -0.09
CA LYS A 43 -3.31 -9.31 -0.80
C LYS A 43 -2.95 -8.09 0.03
N PHE A 44 -3.77 -7.76 1.04
CA PHE A 44 -3.64 -6.54 1.83
C PHE A 44 -3.18 -6.76 3.27
N GLN A 45 -2.91 -8.00 3.68
CA GLN A 45 -2.35 -8.24 5.00
C GLN A 45 -0.92 -7.68 5.10
N PRO A 46 -0.61 -6.85 6.11
CA PRO A 46 0.74 -6.34 6.30
C PRO A 46 1.67 -7.51 6.58
N ASN A 47 2.69 -7.67 5.74
CA ASN A 47 3.73 -8.69 5.89
C ASN A 47 4.50 -8.48 7.20
N LYS A 48 4.02 -9.08 8.31
CA LYS A 48 4.72 -9.20 9.58
C LYS A 48 5.84 -10.22 9.43
N LYS A 49 6.89 -9.88 8.67
CA LYS A 49 8.07 -10.73 8.50
C LYS A 49 8.77 -10.86 9.85
N LYS A 50 8.56 -11.98 10.54
CA LYS A 50 9.38 -12.40 11.67
C LYS A 50 10.85 -12.39 11.22
N ARG A 51 11.78 -11.89 12.06
CA ARG A 51 13.21 -11.80 11.74
C ARG A 51 13.86 -13.20 11.75
N ILE A 52 13.53 -14.00 10.75
CA ILE A 52 14.09 -15.34 10.56
C ILE A 52 15.43 -15.20 9.83
N PRO A 53 16.48 -15.96 10.24
CA PRO A 53 17.76 -15.96 9.55
C PRO A 53 17.62 -16.26 8.03
N LYS A 54 18.38 -15.55 7.20
CA LYS A 54 18.31 -15.67 5.73
C LYS A 54 18.56 -17.10 5.22
N GLN A 55 19.37 -17.88 5.94
CA GLN A 55 19.68 -19.29 5.62
C GLN A 55 18.44 -20.17 5.78
N VAL A 56 17.75 -20.08 6.91
CA VAL A 56 16.52 -20.82 7.20
C VAL A 56 15.44 -20.49 6.18
N LEU A 57 15.28 -19.22 5.81
CA LEU A 57 14.30 -18.83 4.78
C LEU A 57 14.64 -19.39 3.39
N LYS A 58 15.93 -19.49 3.04
CA LYS A 58 16.37 -20.05 1.76
C LYS A 58 16.14 -21.56 1.71
N GLU A 59 16.38 -22.25 2.83
CA GLU A 59 16.14 -23.68 2.96
C GLU A 59 14.65 -24.02 2.95
N GLN A 60 13.82 -23.29 3.71
CA GLN A 60 12.36 -23.41 3.66
C GLN A 60 11.81 -23.19 2.25
N LYS A 61 12.30 -22.18 1.53
CA LYS A 61 11.91 -21.96 0.12
C LYS A 61 12.33 -23.11 -0.79
N LYS A 62 13.48 -23.73 -0.55
CA LYS A 62 13.94 -24.89 -1.33
C LYS A 62 13.08 -26.11 -1.03
N GLN A 63 12.75 -26.36 0.24
CA GLN A 63 11.89 -27.45 0.67
C GLN A 63 10.45 -27.29 0.17
N ALA A 64 9.87 -26.09 0.26
CA ALA A 64 8.53 -25.81 -0.26
C ALA A 64 8.44 -26.01 -1.78
N LYS A 65 9.50 -25.65 -2.52
CA LYS A 65 9.58 -25.92 -3.97
C LYS A 65 9.69 -27.41 -4.27
N ARG A 66 10.44 -28.17 -3.46
CA ARG A 66 10.53 -29.63 -3.57
C ARG A 66 9.16 -30.26 -3.34
N GLN A 67 8.53 -29.96 -2.20
CA GLN A 67 7.19 -30.45 -1.86
C GLN A 67 6.13 -30.09 -2.91
N LYS A 68 6.23 -28.91 -3.54
CA LYS A 68 5.31 -28.51 -4.63
C LYS A 68 5.53 -29.30 -5.93
N LEU A 69 6.74 -29.79 -6.16
CA LEU A 69 7.12 -30.54 -7.36
C LEU A 69 7.10 -32.06 -7.16
N ASP A 70 6.82 -32.53 -5.94
CA ASP A 70 6.75 -33.95 -5.62
C ASP A 70 5.34 -34.47 -6.01
N PRO A 71 5.24 -35.44 -6.95
CA PRO A 71 3.95 -35.93 -7.44
C PRO A 71 3.13 -36.65 -6.36
N ASN A 72 3.80 -37.21 -5.35
CA ASN A 72 3.17 -37.91 -4.22
C ASN A 72 2.56 -36.95 -3.18
N ASN A 73 2.80 -35.64 -3.28
CA ASN A 73 2.27 -34.65 -2.34
C ASN A 73 0.96 -34.00 -2.82
N LEU A 74 0.47 -34.36 -4.02
CA LEU A 74 -0.81 -33.90 -4.53
C LEU A 74 -1.93 -34.71 -3.88
N LYS A 75 -2.47 -34.21 -2.76
CA LYS A 75 -3.62 -34.82 -2.07
C LYS A 75 -4.89 -34.71 -2.90
N THR A 76 -5.69 -35.77 -2.92
CA THR A 76 -7.00 -35.78 -3.60
C THR A 76 -8.05 -35.00 -2.79
N VAL A 77 -9.17 -34.65 -3.43
CA VAL A 77 -10.29 -33.95 -2.76
C VAL A 77 -10.79 -34.74 -1.54
N GLN A 78 -10.91 -36.06 -1.68
CA GLN A 78 -11.38 -36.93 -0.61
C GLN A 78 -10.37 -37.07 0.52
N GLU A 79 -9.08 -37.20 0.20
CA GLU A 79 -8.03 -37.27 1.19
C GLU A 79 -8.00 -35.99 2.05
N LEU A 80 -8.27 -34.83 1.44
CA LEU A 80 -8.45 -33.57 2.17
C LEU A 80 -9.70 -33.54 3.06
N GLN A 81 -10.80 -34.20 2.67
CA GLN A 81 -11.98 -34.34 3.53
C GLN A 81 -11.69 -35.25 4.72
N ILE A 82 -11.04 -36.39 4.49
CA ILE A 82 -10.63 -37.32 5.54
C ILE A 82 -9.65 -36.65 6.50
N GLU A 83 -8.65 -35.92 5.99
CA GLU A 83 -7.71 -35.16 6.80
C GLU A 83 -8.40 -34.09 7.65
N LYS A 84 -9.39 -33.37 7.09
CA LYS A 84 -10.19 -32.39 7.84
C LYS A 84 -11.03 -33.07 8.93
N LEU A 85 -11.70 -34.18 8.61
CA LEU A 85 -12.49 -34.93 9.59
C LEU A 85 -11.62 -35.46 10.73
N HIS A 86 -10.47 -36.04 10.39
CA HIS A 86 -9.51 -36.52 11.38
C HIS A 86 -8.95 -35.37 12.23
N LYS A 87 -8.67 -34.20 11.64
CA LYS A 87 -8.25 -33.01 12.39
C LYS A 87 -9.33 -32.54 13.36
N ILE A 88 -10.59 -32.51 12.92
CA ILE A 88 -11.73 -32.16 13.78
C ILE A 88 -11.88 -33.19 14.92
N GLN A 89 -11.72 -34.48 14.64
CA GLN A 89 -11.77 -35.53 15.67
C GLN A 89 -10.62 -35.40 16.68
N GLN A 90 -9.41 -35.11 16.22
CA GLN A 90 -8.26 -34.87 17.09
C GLN A 90 -8.41 -33.60 17.93
N GLU A 91 -8.96 -32.53 17.36
CA GLU A 91 -9.28 -31.30 18.11
C GLU A 91 -10.34 -31.59 19.17
N LYS A 92 -11.41 -32.33 18.83
CA LYS A 92 -12.42 -32.79 19.79
C LYS A 92 -11.85 -33.71 20.87
N GLN A 93 -10.92 -34.60 20.52
CA GLN A 93 -10.25 -35.47 21.50
C GLN A 93 -9.35 -34.67 22.43
N LYS A 94 -8.59 -33.69 21.92
CA LYS A 94 -7.78 -32.78 22.74
C LYS A 94 -8.63 -31.88 23.62
N GLU A 95 -9.79 -31.41 23.15
CA GLU A 95 -10.74 -30.67 23.97
C GLU A 95 -11.39 -31.55 25.04
N LYS A 96 -11.59 -32.85 24.78
CA LYS A 96 -12.01 -33.82 25.81
C LYS A 96 -10.89 -34.09 26.82
N GLU A 97 -9.66 -34.37 26.38
CA GLU A 97 -8.50 -34.56 27.25
C GLU A 97 -8.20 -33.31 28.12
N GLN A 98 -8.38 -32.10 27.58
CA GLN A 98 -8.24 -30.86 28.36
C GLN A 98 -9.37 -30.64 29.37
N LYS A 99 -10.58 -31.17 29.10
CA LYS A 99 -11.67 -31.20 30.08
C LYS A 99 -11.46 -32.28 31.14
N ASP A 100 -10.92 -33.43 30.77
CA ASP A 100 -10.62 -34.53 31.70
C ASP A 100 -9.46 -34.18 32.67
N ASP A 101 -8.49 -33.36 32.24
CA ASP A 101 -7.46 -32.77 33.11
C ASP A 101 -8.00 -31.68 34.06
N GLU A 102 -9.15 -31.06 33.74
CA GLU A 102 -9.84 -30.10 34.62
C GLU A 102 -10.79 -30.81 35.60
N VAL A 103 -11.35 -31.97 35.21
CA VAL A 103 -12.25 -32.80 36.05
C VAL A 103 -11.49 -33.69 37.05
N ASN A 104 -10.21 -34.03 36.81
CA ASN A 104 -9.38 -34.78 37.79
C ASN A 104 -8.97 -33.99 39.05
N LYS A 105 -9.60 -32.83 39.30
CA LYS A 105 -9.47 -32.05 40.54
C LYS A 105 -10.74 -32.04 41.39
N GLU A 106 -11.81 -32.66 40.91
CA GLU A 106 -13.11 -32.75 41.57
C GLU A 106 -13.60 -34.21 41.41
N GLU A 107 -13.08 -35.11 42.26
CA GLU A 107 -13.69 -36.43 42.48
C GLU A 107 -15.05 -36.26 43.20
N ASP A 108 -15.95 -37.20 42.91
CA ASP A 108 -17.24 -37.51 43.54
C ASP A 108 -18.44 -36.62 43.16
N ASP A 109 -19.29 -37.10 42.25
CA ASP A 109 -20.72 -37.35 42.50
C ASP A 109 -21.46 -37.93 41.26
N GLU A 110 -22.01 -39.14 41.47
CA GLU A 110 -23.27 -39.75 40.98
C GLU A 110 -23.65 -39.80 39.46
N ASP A 111 -23.70 -41.06 38.99
CA ASP A 111 -24.66 -41.74 38.09
C ASP A 111 -24.95 -41.24 36.65
N GLU A 112 -24.56 -42.09 35.68
CA GLU A 112 -24.99 -42.11 34.28
C GLU A 112 -26.38 -42.76 34.13
N ASP A 113 -27.37 -42.00 33.66
CA ASP A 113 -28.50 -42.54 32.89
C ASP A 113 -28.32 -42.16 31.41
N ASP A 114 -28.24 -43.22 30.61
CA ASP A 114 -28.19 -43.30 29.16
C ASP A 114 -29.50 -42.75 28.56
N ASP A 115 -29.45 -41.85 27.57
CA ASP A 115 -30.50 -41.76 26.56
C ASP A 115 -30.10 -40.93 25.33
N GLU A 116 -30.22 -41.61 24.20
CA GLU A 116 -30.07 -41.25 22.81
C GLU A 116 -31.20 -40.32 22.31
N ILE A 117 -30.90 -39.15 21.73
CA ILE A 117 -31.79 -38.36 20.84
C ILE A 117 -30.88 -37.50 19.93
N GLU A 118 -30.75 -37.84 18.65
CA GLU A 118 -31.54 -37.37 17.48
C GLU A 118 -31.27 -35.90 17.08
N TYR A 119 -30.86 -35.74 15.82
CA TYR A 119 -30.58 -34.46 15.18
C TYR A 119 -31.87 -33.68 14.95
N ASP A 120 -31.88 -32.39 15.26
CA ASP A 120 -32.62 -31.44 14.43
C ASP A 120 -32.00 -30.04 14.40
N VAL A 121 -31.99 -29.52 13.18
CA VAL A 121 -31.55 -28.20 12.76
C VAL A 121 -32.65 -27.20 13.12
N ASP A 122 -32.33 -26.09 13.79
CA ASP A 122 -33.02 -24.85 13.43
C ASP A 122 -32.28 -23.56 13.74
N VAL A 123 -32.36 -22.69 12.73
CA VAL A 123 -31.82 -21.35 12.61
C VAL A 123 -32.59 -20.40 13.52
N LYS A 124 -31.88 -19.58 14.31
CA LYS A 124 -32.45 -18.32 14.80
C LYS A 124 -31.44 -17.18 14.85
N ILE A 125 -31.70 -16.25 13.93
CA ILE A 125 -31.21 -14.89 13.83
C ILE A 125 -31.69 -14.10 15.06
N GLU A 126 -30.78 -13.46 15.79
CA GLU A 126 -31.12 -12.26 16.57
C GLU A 126 -29.99 -11.21 16.49
N LYS A 127 -30.43 -9.97 16.27
CA LYS A 127 -29.68 -8.72 16.29
C LYS A 127 -29.40 -8.32 17.72
N LYS A 128 -28.26 -7.65 17.97
CA LYS A 128 -28.21 -6.62 19.02
C LYS A 128 -27.12 -5.59 18.75
N ASP A 129 -27.52 -4.37 19.05
CA ASP A 129 -26.97 -3.08 18.69
C ASP A 129 -25.71 -2.66 19.47
N SER A 130 -25.00 -1.72 18.86
CA SER A 130 -24.40 -0.49 19.43
C SER A 130 -23.64 -0.61 20.76
N ASP A 131 -22.33 -0.32 20.70
CA ASP A 131 -21.75 0.63 21.65
C ASP A 131 -20.59 1.43 21.04
N GLU A 132 -20.69 2.73 21.27
CA GLU A 132 -19.90 3.82 20.75
C GLU A 132 -19.05 4.32 21.91
N GLU A 133 -17.74 4.09 21.87
CA GLU A 133 -16.81 4.70 22.83
C GLU A 133 -15.84 5.67 22.15
N GLN A 134 -15.83 6.84 22.77
CA GLN A 134 -15.17 8.07 22.43
C GLN A 134 -13.65 7.92 22.65
N ILE A 135 -12.85 8.46 21.73
CA ILE A 135 -11.44 8.74 21.99
C ILE A 135 -11.28 10.25 21.99
N GLU A 136 -11.22 10.80 23.20
CA GLU A 136 -10.79 12.17 23.48
C GLU A 136 -9.27 12.32 23.32
N LYS A 137 -8.90 13.60 23.22
CA LYS A 137 -7.61 14.16 22.85
C LYS A 137 -6.59 14.02 23.99
N ASP A 138 -5.34 13.78 23.62
CA ASP A 138 -4.21 14.37 24.34
C ASP A 138 -3.37 15.20 23.37
N THR A 139 -3.28 16.47 23.72
CA THR A 139 -2.43 17.54 23.20
C THR A 139 -1.01 17.36 23.71
N ASP A 140 -0.02 17.69 22.88
CA ASP A 140 1.23 18.24 23.40
C ASP A 140 1.66 19.40 22.50
N ASP A 141 1.68 20.58 23.12
CA ASP A 141 2.11 21.87 22.63
C ASP A 141 3.65 21.93 22.62
N GLU A 142 4.22 22.47 21.55
CA GLU A 142 5.43 23.29 21.65
C GLU A 142 5.18 24.56 20.83
N GLU A 143 4.93 25.63 21.58
CA GLU A 143 4.83 27.02 21.13
C GLU A 143 6.20 27.54 20.70
N GLU A 144 6.24 28.32 19.61
CA GLU A 144 7.10 29.51 19.57
C GLU A 144 6.29 30.66 18.96
N GLU A 145 6.09 31.68 19.79
CA GLU A 145 5.56 33.00 19.45
C GLU A 145 6.47 33.74 18.44
N GLU A 146 5.90 34.64 17.65
CA GLU A 146 6.39 36.03 17.65
C GLU A 146 5.36 37.02 17.09
N ASN A 147 5.44 38.23 17.65
CA ASN A 147 4.42 39.27 17.80
C ASN A 147 4.03 40.05 16.54
N ASP A 148 2.75 40.44 16.48
CA ASP A 148 2.20 41.54 15.68
C ASP A 148 2.17 42.85 16.51
N LYS A 149 2.78 43.93 15.99
CA LYS A 149 2.39 45.35 16.20
C LYS A 149 2.79 46.15 14.95
N GLU A 150 1.85 46.50 14.09
CA GLU A 150 1.07 47.75 14.09
C GLU A 150 1.85 48.97 13.54
N SER A 151 1.50 49.43 12.34
CA SER A 151 1.51 50.87 11.97
C SER A 151 0.68 51.16 10.71
N GLN A 152 -0.49 51.72 10.97
CA GLN A 152 -1.23 52.77 10.25
C GLN A 152 -0.46 53.65 9.23
N SER A 153 -1.04 53.90 8.05
CA SER A 153 -1.09 55.23 7.41
C SER A 153 -1.93 55.25 6.12
N ASP A 154 -3.05 55.98 6.18
CA ASP A 154 -3.57 57.03 5.29
C ASP A 154 -3.52 56.99 3.74
N LEU A 155 -4.66 57.45 3.20
CA LEU A 155 -5.06 57.87 1.85
C LEU A 155 -3.99 58.63 1.04
N VAL A 156 -3.96 58.42 -0.29
CA VAL A 156 -3.97 59.50 -1.32
C VAL A 156 -4.63 59.00 -2.64
N ASP A 157 -5.38 59.93 -3.23
CA ASP A 157 -5.99 60.07 -4.56
C ASP A 157 -5.39 59.34 -5.78
N GLY A 158 -6.27 59.09 -6.75
CA GLY A 158 -6.00 58.33 -7.97
C GLY A 158 -5.42 59.12 -9.15
N ALA A 159 -5.15 58.39 -10.23
CA ALA A 159 -5.15 58.85 -11.61
C ALA A 159 -4.94 57.65 -12.54
N GLU A 160 -5.61 57.75 -13.68
CA GLU A 160 -5.65 56.90 -14.86
C GLU A 160 -4.36 56.97 -15.69
N SER A 161 -4.27 56.15 -16.74
CA SER A 161 -3.34 56.12 -17.90
C SER A 161 -2.13 55.15 -17.89
N ASP A 162 -2.30 54.10 -18.71
CA ASP A 162 -1.55 53.75 -19.93
C ASP A 162 -0.09 53.23 -19.95
N GLU A 163 0.01 52.14 -20.72
CA GLU A 163 1.07 51.69 -21.66
C GLU A 163 2.47 51.26 -21.15
N ASP A 164 2.77 49.99 -21.46
CA ASP A 164 4.03 49.45 -22.00
C ASP A 164 5.39 49.98 -21.49
N ASP A 165 6.15 49.11 -20.81
CA ASP A 165 7.43 48.57 -21.32
C ASP A 165 8.28 47.85 -20.23
N LYS A 166 9.17 46.97 -20.72
CA LYS A 166 10.45 46.49 -20.10
C LYS A 166 10.42 45.29 -19.14
N ASN A 167 10.22 44.08 -19.69
CA ASN A 167 10.80 42.87 -19.09
C ASN A 167 12.14 42.51 -19.75
N LYS A 168 13.20 43.24 -19.37
CA LYS A 168 14.59 42.99 -19.79
C LYS A 168 15.18 41.84 -18.98
N ILE A 169 14.97 40.60 -19.45
CA ILE A 169 15.61 39.42 -18.88
C ILE A 169 17.10 39.42 -19.28
N ILE A 170 17.96 39.46 -18.27
CA ILE A 170 19.41 39.37 -18.34
C ILE A 170 19.80 37.98 -18.87
N THR A 171 20.34 37.92 -20.10
CA THR A 171 20.99 36.74 -20.66
C THR A 171 22.42 36.62 -20.13
N VAL A 172 22.64 35.71 -19.18
CA VAL A 172 23.99 35.23 -18.84
C VAL A 172 24.37 34.16 -19.85
N ALA A 173 25.32 34.50 -20.72
CA ALA A 173 25.91 33.60 -21.70
C ALA A 173 26.63 32.43 -21.00
N LYS A 174 26.14 31.20 -21.22
CA LYS A 174 26.88 29.96 -20.98
C LYS A 174 27.27 29.38 -22.32
N ASN A 175 28.53 29.61 -22.70
CA ASN A 175 29.16 28.96 -23.84
C ASN A 175 29.42 27.50 -23.47
N ASN A 176 28.58 26.59 -23.96
CA ASN A 176 28.89 25.17 -24.00
C ASN A 176 28.66 24.67 -25.44
N GLY A 177 29.70 24.02 -25.95
CA GLY A 177 29.92 23.74 -27.37
C GLY A 177 28.79 23.02 -28.09
N ASP A 178 28.68 23.42 -29.35
CA ASP A 178 27.80 22.90 -30.38
C ASP A 178 27.90 21.38 -30.53
N ILE A 179 26.85 20.67 -30.12
CA ILE A 179 26.52 19.35 -30.68
C ILE A 179 25.31 19.55 -31.57
N LYS A 180 25.56 19.92 -32.82
CA LYS A 180 24.59 19.84 -33.91
C LYS A 180 24.31 18.36 -34.19
N LYS A 181 23.13 17.88 -33.79
CA LYS A 181 22.46 16.75 -34.47
C LYS A 181 21.01 17.14 -34.72
N GLY A 182 20.70 17.32 -36.01
CA GLY A 182 19.35 17.52 -36.49
C GLY A 182 18.45 16.38 -36.06
N VAL A 183 17.46 16.71 -35.25
CA VAL A 183 16.24 15.93 -35.09
C VAL A 183 15.13 16.93 -35.34
N ASP A 184 14.53 16.85 -36.52
CA ASP A 184 13.31 17.58 -36.84
C ASP A 184 12.19 17.07 -35.92
N ILE A 185 12.07 17.69 -34.75
CA ILE A 185 10.93 17.54 -33.85
C ILE A 185 9.76 18.22 -34.56
N LYS A 186 9.04 17.44 -35.36
CA LYS A 186 7.70 17.78 -35.81
C LYS A 186 6.93 18.26 -34.58
N LYS A 187 6.48 19.51 -34.57
CA LYS A 187 5.59 20.09 -33.55
C LYS A 187 4.30 19.26 -33.53
N SER A 188 4.28 18.17 -32.76
CA SER A 188 3.06 17.47 -32.40
C SER A 188 2.16 18.46 -31.68
N GLY A 189 0.89 18.57 -32.11
CA GLY A 189 -0.06 19.55 -31.59
C GLY A 189 -0.04 19.63 -30.05
N SER A 190 -0.12 20.85 -29.53
CA SER A 190 -0.07 21.14 -28.09
C SER A 190 -1.19 20.40 -27.36
N VAL A 191 -0.91 19.20 -26.85
CA VAL A 191 -1.79 18.50 -25.92
C VAL A 191 -1.89 19.38 -24.67
N LYS A 192 -3.10 19.88 -24.37
CA LYS A 192 -3.35 20.66 -23.16
C LYS A 192 -2.93 19.82 -21.95
N ARG A 193 -1.86 20.25 -21.28
CA ARG A 193 -1.36 19.59 -20.07
C ARG A 193 -2.43 19.64 -19.00
N LYS A 194 -2.56 18.56 -18.25
CA LYS A 194 -3.44 18.49 -17.07
C LYS A 194 -3.02 19.59 -16.09
N ILE A 195 -4.00 20.26 -15.50
CA ILE A 195 -3.78 21.32 -14.51
C ILE A 195 -3.12 20.70 -13.27
N ASP A 196 -2.06 21.32 -12.75
CA ASP A 196 -1.39 20.84 -11.54
C ASP A 196 -2.25 21.03 -10.30
N ASP A 197 -2.04 20.19 -9.28
CA ASP A 197 -2.82 20.25 -8.02
C ASP A 197 -2.68 21.62 -7.31
N VAL A 198 -1.54 22.31 -7.47
CA VAL A 198 -1.33 23.67 -6.93
C VAL A 198 -2.25 24.67 -7.62
N HIS A 199 -2.24 24.68 -8.95
CA HIS A 199 -3.11 25.53 -9.75
C HIS A 199 -4.59 25.22 -9.52
N LEU A 200 -4.93 23.94 -9.33
CA LEU A 200 -6.28 23.52 -9.01
C LEU A 200 -6.74 24.08 -7.65
N LYS A 201 -5.87 24.03 -6.63
CA LYS A 201 -6.16 24.60 -5.31
C LYS A 201 -6.43 26.10 -5.41
N VAL A 202 -5.59 26.85 -6.14
CA VAL A 202 -5.76 28.30 -6.34
C VAL A 202 -7.09 28.60 -7.02
N LYS A 203 -7.41 27.89 -8.11
CA LYS A 203 -8.70 28.06 -8.81
C LYS A 203 -9.91 27.80 -7.90
N LEU A 204 -9.82 26.83 -6.98
CA LEU A 204 -10.89 26.57 -6.02
C LEU A 204 -11.01 27.68 -4.99
N GLN A 205 -9.90 28.22 -4.50
CA GLN A 205 -9.90 29.36 -3.59
C GLN A 205 -10.51 30.60 -4.26
N ASP A 206 -10.12 30.89 -5.50
CA ASP A 206 -10.68 32.01 -6.28
C ASP A 206 -12.18 31.85 -6.50
N LYS A 207 -12.64 30.62 -6.81
CA LYS A 207 -14.08 30.32 -6.92
C LYS A 207 -14.81 30.55 -5.60
N ILE A 208 -14.26 30.10 -4.47
CA ILE A 208 -14.84 30.32 -3.14
C ILE A 208 -14.96 31.84 -2.86
N VAL A 209 -13.91 32.61 -3.13
CA VAL A 209 -13.92 34.07 -2.94
C VAL A 209 -14.95 34.73 -3.85
N LYS A 210 -15.02 34.32 -5.13
CA LYS A 210 -15.97 34.86 -6.11
C LYS A 210 -17.41 34.57 -5.70
N ILE A 211 -17.73 33.34 -5.30
CA ILE A 211 -19.06 32.96 -4.80
C ILE A 211 -19.37 33.73 -3.51
N GLY A 212 -18.41 33.89 -2.61
CA GLY A 212 -18.57 34.70 -1.39
C GLY A 212 -18.91 36.16 -1.69
N ARG A 213 -18.26 36.76 -2.70
CA ARG A 213 -18.59 38.12 -3.17
C ARG A 213 -19.98 38.18 -3.80
N LEU A 214 -20.33 37.22 -4.64
CA LEU A 214 -21.66 37.12 -5.26
C LEU A 214 -22.77 36.98 -4.20
N LYS A 215 -22.57 36.18 -3.16
CA LYS A 215 -23.53 36.04 -2.05
C LYS A 215 -23.79 37.35 -1.31
N ARG A 216 -22.78 38.22 -1.21
CA ARG A 216 -22.91 39.53 -0.54
C ARG A 216 -23.66 40.55 -1.40
N LEU A 217 -23.47 40.53 -2.72
CA LEU A 217 -24.13 41.46 -3.64
C LEU A 217 -25.54 40.96 -4.00
N ASP A 218 -25.65 39.72 -4.49
CA ASP A 218 -26.86 39.13 -5.04
C ASP A 218 -27.03 37.68 -4.53
N PRO A 219 -27.75 37.44 -3.42
CA PRO A 219 -27.90 36.11 -2.84
C PRO A 219 -28.66 35.15 -3.77
N GLU A 220 -29.63 35.64 -4.54
CA GLU A 220 -30.44 34.83 -5.46
C GLU A 220 -29.61 34.26 -6.61
N LYS A 221 -28.80 35.09 -7.26
CA LYS A 221 -27.87 34.65 -8.32
C LYS A 221 -26.81 33.70 -7.77
N ALA A 222 -26.35 33.91 -6.54
CA ALA A 222 -25.42 32.99 -5.91
C ALA A 222 -26.04 31.62 -5.66
N ALA A 223 -27.31 31.55 -5.24
CA ALA A 223 -28.04 30.30 -5.07
C ALA A 223 -28.24 29.57 -6.42
N GLU A 224 -28.62 30.29 -7.48
CA GLU A 224 -28.75 29.73 -8.82
C GLU A 224 -27.42 29.15 -9.34
N LEU A 225 -26.30 29.87 -9.13
CA LEU A 225 -24.97 29.39 -9.49
C LEU A 225 -24.57 28.15 -8.68
N GLN A 226 -24.87 28.10 -7.38
CA GLN A 226 -24.59 26.93 -6.56
C GLN A 226 -25.38 25.70 -7.03
N VAL A 227 -26.64 25.88 -7.41
CA VAL A 227 -27.47 24.81 -7.99
C VAL A 227 -26.86 24.32 -9.31
N LYS A 228 -26.51 25.23 -10.23
CA LYS A 228 -25.86 24.88 -11.50
C LYS A 228 -24.55 24.12 -11.30
N GLU A 229 -23.65 24.63 -10.45
CA GLU A 229 -22.39 23.96 -10.13
C GLU A 229 -22.60 22.57 -9.49
N ALA A 230 -23.64 22.41 -8.64
CA ALA A 230 -23.97 21.13 -8.05
C ALA A 230 -24.44 20.10 -9.10
N TRP A 231 -25.26 20.52 -10.07
CA TRP A 231 -25.69 19.68 -11.18
C TRP A 231 -24.54 19.33 -12.14
N ASP A 232 -23.70 20.30 -12.50
CA ASP A 232 -22.52 20.06 -13.34
C ASP A 232 -21.57 19.07 -12.65
N LYS A 233 -21.37 19.22 -11.34
CA LYS A 233 -20.57 18.28 -10.54
C LYS A 233 -21.18 16.89 -10.51
N ALA A 234 -22.49 16.77 -10.31
CA ALA A 234 -23.19 15.49 -10.34
C ALA A 234 -23.06 14.82 -11.72
N PHE A 235 -23.17 15.60 -12.79
CA PHE A 235 -22.99 15.14 -14.17
C PHE A 235 -21.56 14.64 -14.44
N LEU A 236 -20.54 15.41 -14.08
CA LEU A 236 -19.13 15.00 -14.22
C LEU A 236 -18.82 13.74 -13.41
N LYS A 237 -19.39 13.62 -12.21
CA LYS A 237 -19.25 12.41 -11.38
C LYS A 237 -19.95 11.21 -12.01
N ALA A 238 -21.15 11.38 -12.59
CA ALA A 238 -21.88 10.34 -13.30
C ALA A 238 -21.16 9.90 -14.59
N GLN A 239 -20.49 10.83 -15.28
CA GLN A 239 -19.62 10.56 -16.42
C GLN A 239 -18.37 9.74 -16.02
N GLY A 240 -18.07 9.66 -14.72
CA GLY A 240 -16.90 8.96 -14.18
C GLY A 240 -15.64 9.84 -14.06
N GLU A 241 -15.76 11.16 -14.23
CA GLU A 241 -14.65 12.07 -14.01
C GLU A 241 -14.36 12.25 -12.51
N LYS A 242 -13.08 12.17 -12.14
CA LYS A 242 -12.63 12.32 -10.74
C LYS A 242 -12.56 13.81 -10.37
N VAL A 243 -13.67 14.34 -9.89
CA VAL A 243 -13.78 15.73 -9.44
C VAL A 243 -13.00 15.95 -8.13
N LYS A 244 -12.08 16.93 -8.11
CA LYS A 244 -11.19 17.25 -6.98
C LYS A 244 -11.45 18.69 -6.49
N ASP A 245 -12.46 18.87 -5.65
CA ASP A 245 -12.92 20.22 -5.25
C ASP A 245 -12.46 20.68 -3.86
N ASP A 246 -11.87 19.79 -3.06
CA ASP A 246 -11.58 20.12 -1.66
C ASP A 246 -10.18 20.77 -1.51
N PRO A 247 -10.10 22.07 -1.11
CA PRO A 247 -8.81 22.75 -1.00
C PRO A 247 -7.93 22.17 0.11
N LYS A 248 -8.54 21.65 1.19
CA LYS A 248 -7.83 20.99 2.30
C LYS A 248 -7.18 19.68 1.86
N LEU A 249 -7.87 18.86 1.06
CA LEU A 249 -7.31 17.61 0.52
C LEU A 249 -6.20 17.90 -0.49
N LEU A 250 -6.38 18.90 -1.36
CA LEU A 250 -5.33 19.33 -2.28
C LEU A 250 -4.09 19.84 -1.54
N ALA A 251 -4.25 20.56 -0.43
CA ALA A 251 -3.10 20.94 0.41
C ALA A 251 -2.38 19.70 0.97
N LYS A 252 -3.11 18.68 1.44
CA LYS A 252 -2.52 17.41 1.92
C LYS A 252 -1.79 16.66 0.79
N THR A 253 -2.33 16.62 -0.43
CA THR A 253 -1.65 15.96 -1.56
C THR A 253 -0.39 16.70 -1.98
N ILE A 254 -0.42 18.03 -2.01
CA ILE A 254 0.76 18.88 -2.27
C ILE A 254 1.83 18.62 -1.21
N LYS A 255 1.48 18.63 0.08
CA LYS A 255 2.42 18.31 1.18
C LYS A 255 3.05 16.92 1.01
N LYS A 256 2.25 15.89 0.71
CA LYS A 256 2.76 14.52 0.44
C LYS A 256 3.75 14.49 -0.74
N LYS A 257 3.47 15.23 -1.82
CA LYS A 257 4.38 15.36 -2.97
C LYS A 257 5.70 16.02 -2.59
N ILE A 258 5.65 17.12 -1.85
CA ILE A 258 6.83 17.84 -1.36
C ILE A 258 7.68 16.92 -0.47
N ILE A 259 7.08 16.23 0.50
CA ILE A 259 7.78 15.28 1.38
C ILE A 259 8.44 14.15 0.56
N LYS A 260 7.74 13.59 -0.42
CA LYS A 260 8.28 12.55 -1.29
C LYS A 260 9.51 13.06 -2.07
N LYS A 261 9.45 14.30 -2.57
CA LYS A 261 10.56 14.95 -3.29
C LYS A 261 11.76 15.18 -2.38
N ARG A 262 11.55 15.73 -1.18
CA ARG A 262 12.61 15.91 -0.18
C ARG A 262 13.29 14.59 0.21
N LYS A 263 12.51 13.51 0.39
CA LYS A 263 13.08 12.17 0.66
C LYS A 263 13.92 11.66 -0.50
N SER A 264 13.45 11.86 -1.75
CA SER A 264 14.22 11.44 -2.92
C SER A 264 15.48 12.27 -3.15
N GLU A 265 15.43 13.55 -2.83
CA GLU A 265 16.56 14.49 -2.91
C GLU A 265 17.65 14.08 -1.92
N LYS A 266 17.32 13.95 -0.63
CA LYS A 266 18.26 13.47 0.39
C LYS A 266 18.86 12.11 0.04
N ALA A 267 18.05 11.17 -0.42
CA ALA A 267 18.54 9.86 -0.85
C ALA A 267 19.48 9.92 -2.07
N TRP A 268 19.40 10.98 -2.87
CA TRP A 268 20.31 11.19 -3.99
C TRP A 268 21.59 11.89 -3.54
N GLU A 269 21.50 12.86 -2.63
CA GLU A 269 22.65 13.47 -1.94
C GLU A 269 23.50 12.41 -1.23
N ASP A 270 22.88 11.54 -0.42
CA ASP A 270 23.56 10.44 0.28
C ASP A 270 24.30 9.51 -0.71
N ARG A 271 23.74 9.29 -1.91
CA ARG A 271 24.38 8.50 -2.97
C ARG A 271 25.56 9.22 -3.58
N ILE A 272 25.43 10.52 -3.86
CA ILE A 272 26.52 11.35 -4.39
C ILE A 272 27.67 11.34 -3.38
N GLU A 273 27.40 11.60 -2.11
CA GLU A 273 28.41 11.55 -1.06
C GLU A 273 29.09 10.18 -0.95
N SER A 274 28.32 9.09 -1.01
CA SER A 274 28.88 7.73 -0.99
C SER A 274 29.80 7.48 -2.18
N VAL A 275 29.42 7.96 -3.36
CA VAL A 275 30.24 7.85 -4.57
C VAL A 275 31.51 8.69 -4.42
N GLU A 276 31.41 9.93 -3.97
CA GLU A 276 32.54 10.82 -3.71
C GLU A 276 33.52 10.25 -2.67
N LYS A 277 33.02 9.72 -1.55
CA LYS A 277 33.83 9.03 -0.53
C LYS A 277 34.58 7.85 -1.14
N SER A 278 33.89 7.01 -1.92
CA SER A 278 34.52 5.87 -2.60
C SER A 278 35.58 6.29 -3.62
N MET A 279 35.36 7.38 -4.35
CA MET A 279 36.34 7.93 -5.30
C MET A 279 37.54 8.51 -4.54
N ALA A 280 37.31 9.25 -3.46
CA ALA A 280 38.36 9.83 -2.63
C ALA A 280 39.22 8.75 -1.96
N GLU A 281 38.64 7.67 -1.44
CA GLU A 281 39.38 6.54 -0.89
C GLU A 281 40.26 5.85 -1.94
N ARG A 282 39.73 5.63 -3.15
CA ARG A 282 40.52 5.09 -4.27
C ARG A 282 41.66 6.01 -4.67
N GLN A 283 41.43 7.33 -4.65
CA GLN A 283 42.48 8.30 -4.92
C GLN A 283 43.53 8.32 -3.80
N LYS A 284 43.13 8.31 -2.52
CA LYS A 284 44.03 8.25 -1.35
C LYS A 284 44.91 7.00 -1.36
N THR A 285 44.31 5.83 -1.56
CA THR A 285 45.07 4.58 -1.67
C THR A 285 46.06 4.60 -2.84
N ARG A 286 45.68 5.22 -3.98
CA ARG A 286 46.61 5.41 -5.11
C ARG A 286 47.76 6.37 -4.77
N THR A 287 47.49 7.51 -4.12
CA THR A 287 48.54 8.47 -3.77
C THR A 287 49.49 7.90 -2.73
N GLU A 288 48.99 7.17 -1.73
CA GLU A 288 49.79 6.44 -0.74
C GLU A 288 50.68 5.39 -1.40
N ASN A 289 50.14 4.58 -2.31
CA ASN A 289 50.91 3.58 -3.05
C ASN A 289 51.99 4.22 -3.94
N ILE A 290 51.69 5.35 -4.60
CA ILE A 290 52.67 6.11 -5.38
C ILE A 290 53.76 6.67 -4.47
N LYS A 291 53.40 7.26 -3.33
CA LYS A 291 54.34 7.81 -2.35
C LYS A 291 55.25 6.71 -1.80
N ALA A 292 54.70 5.56 -1.41
CA ALA A 292 55.47 4.41 -0.95
C ALA A 292 56.49 3.92 -2.01
N ARG A 293 56.10 3.89 -3.30
CA ARG A 293 57.02 3.56 -4.41
C ARG A 293 58.12 4.60 -4.58
N ILE A 294 57.81 5.89 -4.47
CA ILE A 294 58.79 6.98 -4.54
C ILE A 294 59.76 6.88 -3.37
N ASP A 295 59.26 6.69 -2.14
CA ASP A 295 60.07 6.58 -0.93
C ASP A 295 60.99 5.35 -0.97
N ALA A 296 60.50 4.20 -1.46
CA ALA A 296 61.33 3.01 -1.67
C ALA A 296 62.44 3.26 -2.71
N LYS A 297 62.13 3.94 -3.82
CA LYS A 297 63.13 4.32 -4.84
C LYS A 297 64.18 5.28 -4.25
N ASN A 298 63.75 6.23 -3.43
CA ASN A 298 64.64 7.18 -2.76
C ASN A 298 65.54 6.49 -1.72
N LYS A 299 65.00 5.55 -0.93
CA LYS A 299 65.79 4.70 0.00
C LYS A 299 66.83 3.87 -0.76
N LYS A 300 66.45 3.22 -1.87
CA LYS A 300 67.39 2.46 -2.72
C LYS A 300 68.49 3.34 -3.30
N LYS A 301 68.18 4.58 -3.71
CA LYS A 301 69.19 5.55 -4.17
C LYS A 301 70.14 5.97 -3.04
N LYS A 302 69.64 6.21 -1.83
CA LYS A 302 70.49 6.54 -0.66
C LYS A 302 71.44 5.39 -0.31
N ASN A 303 70.95 4.16 -0.29
CA ASN A 303 71.79 2.98 -0.02
C ASN A 303 72.84 2.69 -1.10
N LYS A 304 72.69 3.20 -2.33
CA LYS A 304 73.72 3.13 -3.38
C LYS A 304 74.78 4.24 -3.29
N ARG A 305 74.54 5.29 -2.51
CA ARG A 305 75.45 6.45 -2.35
C ARG A 305 76.30 6.37 -1.07
N LYS A 306 75.97 5.45 -0.17
CA LYS A 306 76.86 4.98 0.89
C LYS A 306 77.65 3.80 0.36
#